data_AF-B4FUM9-F1
#
_entry.id   AF-B4FUM9-F1
#
_cell.length_a   1.000
_cell.length_b   1.000
_cell.length_c   1.000
_cell.angle_alpha   90.00
_cell.angle_beta   90.00
_cell.angle_gamma   90.00
#
_symmetry.space_group_name_H-M   'P 1'
#
loop_
_entity.id
_entity.type
_entity.pdbx_description
1 polymer ?
#
loop_
_entity_poly.entity_id
_entity_poly.type
_entity_poly.pdbx_seq_one_letter_code
_entity_poly.pdbx_strand_id
1 'polypeptide(L)'
;MLGFRQMPWSSAQEQEQAPSEQLCEGVSAVVAARQGMEKPLTAVAEAFEELARGMEADGGELRLAPFSDSCALVSVLFSSLGMAFRFAEIEYVTKVNDLIGAGKSYRTLSDILDKDIQNDCVKKQGSHSRNLRRVRLGLGLIKALFEQFLDTEGTLYDAATIAYGQVCAPFHSWAIRKAVGAGMYTLPTREQLIVRLNETEGDEEIH
;
A
#
# COMPACT_ATOMS: atom_id res chain seq x y z
N MET A 1 -30.78 -44.44 37.21
CA MET A 1 -31.33 -44.38 35.84
C MET A 1 -32.11 -43.09 35.69
N LEU A 2 -31.55 -42.09 35.01
CA LEU A 2 -32.27 -40.91 34.51
C LEU A 2 -31.57 -40.49 33.21
N GLY A 3 -32.32 -40.50 32.11
CA GLY A 3 -31.81 -40.40 30.75
C GLY A 3 -31.49 -38.97 30.31
N PHE A 4 -30.43 -38.82 29.52
CA PHE A 4 -30.12 -37.59 28.81
C PHE A 4 -30.83 -37.56 27.46
N ARG A 5 -31.62 -36.51 27.24
CA ARG A 5 -32.29 -36.20 25.98
C ARG A 5 -31.32 -35.40 25.11
N GLN A 6 -30.88 -35.96 23.98
CA GLN A 6 -30.14 -35.19 22.97
C GLN A 6 -31.11 -34.24 22.25
N MET A 7 -30.73 -32.97 22.16
CA MET A 7 -31.35 -32.00 21.25
C MET A 7 -30.49 -31.95 19.97
N PRO A 8 -31.09 -31.84 18.76
CA PRO A 8 -30.32 -31.81 17.52
C PRO A 8 -29.73 -30.42 17.32
N TRP A 9 -28.44 -30.39 17.02
CA TRP A 9 -27.71 -29.20 16.58
C TRP A 9 -28.22 -28.81 15.19
N SER A 10 -28.82 -27.63 15.05
CA SER A 10 -29.19 -27.07 13.75
C SER A 10 -27.98 -26.35 13.17
N SER A 11 -27.52 -26.83 12.01
CA SER A 11 -26.41 -26.28 11.24
C SER A 11 -26.85 -24.98 10.55
N ALA A 12 -26.62 -23.85 11.22
CA ALA A 12 -26.45 -22.58 10.53
C ALA A 12 -25.01 -22.52 10.05
N GLN A 13 -24.80 -22.72 8.74
CA GLN A 13 -23.52 -22.47 8.09
C GLN A 13 -23.28 -20.97 8.05
N GLU A 14 -22.58 -20.43 9.04
CA GLU A 14 -21.78 -19.22 8.85
C GLU A 14 -20.53 -19.65 8.07
N GLN A 15 -20.48 -19.20 6.82
CA GLN A 15 -19.41 -19.52 5.89
C GLN A 15 -18.21 -18.61 6.21
N GLU A 16 -17.46 -18.98 7.24
CA GLU A 16 -16.20 -18.35 7.60
C GLU A 16 -15.13 -18.78 6.59
N GLN A 17 -14.97 -17.99 5.52
CA GLN A 17 -13.87 -18.18 4.57
C GLN A 17 -12.54 -17.98 5.31
N ALA A 18 -11.67 -18.99 5.21
CA ALA A 18 -10.39 -19.03 5.91
C ALA A 18 -9.48 -17.87 5.47
N PRO A 19 -8.88 -17.11 6.41
CA PRO A 19 -8.02 -15.95 6.12
C PRO A 19 -6.79 -16.24 5.22
N SER A 20 -6.44 -17.51 5.02
CA SER A 20 -5.22 -17.93 4.31
C SER A 20 -5.35 -17.91 2.79
N GLU A 21 -6.51 -18.20 2.21
CA GLU A 21 -6.68 -18.33 0.75
C GLU A 21 -6.77 -16.96 0.07
N GLN A 22 -7.52 -16.03 0.66
CA GLN A 22 -7.62 -14.64 0.17
C GLN A 22 -6.28 -13.89 0.25
N LEU A 23 -5.44 -14.19 1.25
CA LEU A 23 -4.10 -13.62 1.38
C LEU A 23 -3.18 -14.07 0.22
N CYS A 24 -3.26 -15.34 -0.18
CA CYS A 24 -2.46 -15.91 -1.27
C CYS A 24 -2.85 -15.35 -2.64
N GLU A 25 -4.14 -15.23 -2.95
CA GLU A 25 -4.59 -14.62 -4.22
C GLU A 25 -4.19 -13.14 -4.33
N GLY A 26 -4.33 -12.39 -3.24
CA GLY A 26 -3.94 -10.98 -3.21
C GLY A 26 -2.43 -10.79 -3.43
N VAL A 27 -1.59 -11.54 -2.70
CA VAL A 27 -0.13 -11.47 -2.91
C VAL A 27 0.23 -11.80 -4.36
N SER A 28 -0.50 -12.70 -5.01
CA SER A 28 -0.34 -12.98 -6.44
C SER A 28 -0.68 -11.80 -7.34
N ALA A 29 -1.72 -11.01 -7.04
CA ALA A 29 -2.13 -9.86 -7.85
C ALA A 29 -1.08 -8.74 -7.86
N VAL A 30 -0.60 -8.33 -6.68
CA VAL A 30 0.44 -7.29 -6.59
C VAL A 30 1.78 -7.78 -7.14
N VAL A 31 2.12 -9.06 -6.94
CA VAL A 31 3.31 -9.65 -7.55
C VAL A 31 3.20 -9.69 -9.08
N ALA A 32 2.03 -10.03 -9.63
CA ALA A 32 1.79 -10.00 -11.07
C ALA A 32 1.88 -8.57 -11.63
N ALA A 33 1.34 -7.58 -10.93
CA ALA A 33 1.37 -6.17 -11.35
C ALA A 33 2.78 -5.63 -11.54
N ARG A 34 3.79 -6.16 -10.81
CA ARG A 34 5.20 -5.75 -10.96
C ARG A 34 6.05 -6.65 -11.87
N GLN A 35 5.55 -7.80 -12.30
CA GLN A 35 6.35 -8.72 -13.13
C GLN A 35 6.60 -8.11 -14.51
N GLY A 36 7.87 -8.01 -14.89
CA GLY A 36 8.26 -7.51 -16.22
C GLY A 36 8.14 -5.99 -16.40
N MET A 37 7.98 -5.21 -15.33
CA MET A 37 8.04 -3.74 -15.44
C MET A 37 9.46 -3.29 -15.76
N GLU A 38 9.70 -2.95 -17.02
CA GLU A 38 10.99 -2.40 -17.45
C GLU A 38 11.19 -0.97 -16.98
N LYS A 39 10.14 -0.15 -16.89
CA LYS A 39 10.20 1.24 -16.41
C LYS A 39 9.21 1.50 -15.27
N PRO A 40 9.54 1.08 -14.03
CA PRO A 40 8.68 1.21 -12.87
C PRO A 40 8.15 2.62 -12.60
N LEU A 41 8.97 3.69 -12.73
CA LEU A 41 8.49 5.04 -12.45
C LEU A 41 7.50 5.53 -13.50
N THR A 42 7.78 5.29 -14.79
CA THR A 42 6.85 5.61 -15.89
C THR A 42 5.51 4.90 -15.70
N ALA A 43 5.53 3.60 -15.42
CA ALA A 43 4.30 2.82 -15.22
C ALA A 43 3.47 3.35 -14.03
N VAL A 44 4.13 3.71 -12.92
CA VAL A 44 3.45 4.33 -11.78
C VAL A 44 2.89 5.70 -12.15
N ALA A 45 3.66 6.56 -12.83
CA ALA A 45 3.20 7.89 -13.24
C ALA A 45 1.96 7.81 -14.15
N GLU A 46 2.03 7.02 -15.22
CA GLU A 46 0.92 6.82 -16.17
C GLU A 46 -0.34 6.29 -15.47
N ALA A 47 -0.19 5.34 -14.54
CA ALA A 47 -1.31 4.77 -13.81
C ALA A 47 -1.99 5.78 -12.86
N PHE A 48 -1.22 6.70 -12.26
CA PHE A 48 -1.79 7.75 -11.41
C PHE A 48 -2.36 8.92 -12.23
N GLU A 49 -1.81 9.21 -13.41
CA GLU A 49 -2.40 10.15 -14.37
C GLU A 49 -3.74 9.64 -14.91
N GLU A 50 -3.82 8.37 -15.28
CA GLU A 50 -5.08 7.75 -15.71
C GLU A 50 -6.10 7.72 -14.58
N LEU A 51 -5.65 7.42 -13.36
CA LEU A 51 -6.51 7.48 -12.17
C LEU A 51 -7.08 8.90 -11.95
N ALA A 52 -6.26 9.95 -12.14
CA ALA A 52 -6.70 11.33 -12.04
C ALA A 52 -7.74 11.68 -13.13
N ARG A 53 -7.48 11.32 -14.39
CA ARG A 53 -8.44 11.50 -15.50
C ARG A 53 -9.76 10.77 -15.23
N GLY A 54 -9.69 9.54 -14.73
CA GLY A 54 -10.86 8.74 -14.36
C GLY A 54 -11.68 9.41 -13.27
N MET A 55 -11.03 9.93 -12.23
CA MET A 55 -11.69 10.66 -11.14
C MET A 55 -12.41 11.92 -11.66
N GLU A 56 -11.80 12.69 -12.56
CA GLU A 56 -12.43 13.85 -13.19
C GLU A 56 -13.66 13.46 -14.02
N ALA A 57 -13.55 12.38 -14.81
CA ALA A 57 -14.65 11.86 -15.62
C ALA A 57 -15.82 11.32 -14.77
N ASP A 58 -15.53 10.78 -13.58
CA ASP A 58 -16.51 10.28 -12.62
C ASP A 58 -17.02 11.36 -11.64
N GLY A 59 -16.87 12.65 -11.96
CA GLY A 59 -17.43 13.75 -11.16
C GLY A 59 -16.74 13.95 -9.81
N GLY A 60 -15.47 13.56 -9.71
CA GLY A 60 -14.66 13.65 -8.48
C GLY A 60 -14.67 12.38 -7.63
N GLU A 61 -15.40 11.33 -8.03
CA GLU A 61 -15.39 10.05 -7.33
C GLU A 61 -14.19 9.19 -7.73
N LEU A 62 -13.49 8.65 -6.74
CA LEU A 62 -12.39 7.73 -6.98
C LEU A 62 -12.88 6.29 -6.98
N ARG A 63 -12.84 5.63 -8.13
CA ARG A 63 -13.17 4.20 -8.24
C ARG A 63 -12.15 3.35 -7.49
N LEU A 64 -12.64 2.39 -6.71
CA LEU A 64 -11.81 1.58 -5.83
C LEU A 64 -10.86 0.66 -6.59
N ALA A 65 -11.35 -0.04 -7.63
CA ALA A 65 -10.53 -0.97 -8.39
C ALA A 65 -9.35 -0.29 -9.13
N PRO A 66 -9.57 0.76 -9.96
CA PRO A 66 -8.45 1.51 -10.55
C PRO A 66 -7.48 2.08 -9.50
N PHE A 67 -8.00 2.60 -8.38
CA PHE A 67 -7.15 3.10 -7.30
C PHE A 67 -6.27 1.99 -6.71
N SER A 68 -6.84 0.84 -6.38
CA SER A 68 -6.09 -0.26 -5.77
C SER A 68 -5.08 -0.88 -6.73
N ASP A 69 -5.41 -0.93 -8.03
CA ASP A 69 -4.51 -1.42 -9.08
C ASP A 69 -3.32 -0.47 -9.27
N SER A 70 -3.55 0.85 -9.32
CA SER A 70 -2.46 1.83 -9.35
C SER A 70 -1.60 1.76 -8.07
N CYS A 71 -2.22 1.55 -6.91
CA CYS A 71 -1.50 1.35 -5.65
C CYS A 71 -0.63 0.08 -5.66
N ALA A 72 -1.02 -0.97 -6.37
CA ALA A 72 -0.25 -2.20 -6.48
C ALA A 72 1.12 -1.96 -7.14
N LEU A 73 1.17 -1.10 -8.16
CA LEU A 73 2.41 -0.75 -8.86
C LEU A 73 3.43 -0.09 -7.93
N VAL A 74 2.98 0.74 -6.99
CA VAL A 74 3.85 1.44 -6.01
C VAL A 74 4.63 0.47 -5.11
N SER A 75 4.19 -0.79 -4.97
CA SER A 75 4.93 -1.81 -4.21
C SER A 75 6.38 -1.99 -4.70
N VAL A 76 6.63 -1.80 -6.01
CA VAL A 76 7.99 -1.86 -6.58
C VAL A 76 8.91 -0.82 -5.97
N LEU A 77 8.39 0.37 -5.62
CA LEU A 77 9.15 1.47 -5.05
C LEU A 77 9.52 1.20 -3.59
N PHE A 78 8.69 0.47 -2.84
CA PHE A 78 9.09 -0.02 -1.52
C PHE A 78 10.17 -1.10 -1.63
N SER A 79 10.06 -1.98 -2.63
CA SER A 79 11.02 -3.07 -2.81
C SER A 79 12.42 -2.58 -3.20
N SER A 80 12.52 -1.45 -3.93
CA SER A 80 13.81 -0.88 -4.35
C SER A 80 14.62 -0.27 -3.19
N LEU A 81 13.97 0.06 -2.07
CA LEU A 81 14.60 0.59 -0.85
C LEU A 81 15.37 -0.46 -0.03
N GLY A 82 15.35 -1.72 -0.45
CA GLY A 82 16.16 -2.78 0.14
C GLY A 82 15.56 -3.44 1.39
N MET A 83 16.35 -4.31 2.02
CA MET A 83 15.83 -5.32 2.96
C MET A 83 15.13 -4.76 4.20
N ALA A 84 15.58 -3.63 4.77
CA ALA A 84 14.90 -3.06 5.93
C ALA A 84 13.49 -2.55 5.62
N PHE A 85 13.23 -2.15 4.38
CA PHE A 85 11.91 -1.71 3.94
C PHE A 85 11.00 -2.85 3.50
N ARG A 86 11.49 -4.11 3.50
CA ARG A 86 10.66 -5.28 3.21
C ARG A 86 9.46 -5.40 4.16
N PHE A 87 9.60 -5.00 5.41
CA PHE A 87 8.46 -4.97 6.34
C PHE A 87 7.43 -3.91 5.94
N ALA A 88 7.88 -2.73 5.50
CA ALA A 88 6.99 -1.68 5.00
C ALA A 88 6.30 -2.12 3.69
N GLU A 89 7.04 -2.79 2.80
CA GLU A 89 6.50 -3.39 1.57
C GLU A 89 5.41 -4.43 1.92
N ILE A 90 5.70 -5.42 2.78
CA ILE A 90 4.74 -6.47 3.15
C ILE A 90 3.49 -5.86 3.78
N GLU A 91 3.65 -4.90 4.70
CA GLU A 91 2.53 -4.21 5.30
C GLU A 91 1.72 -3.47 4.24
N TYR A 92 2.36 -2.70 3.36
CA TYR A 92 1.68 -1.97 2.28
C TYR A 92 0.93 -2.91 1.34
N VAL A 93 1.60 -3.94 0.81
CA VAL A 93 1.04 -4.93 -0.13
C VAL A 93 -0.17 -5.64 0.47
N THR A 94 -0.10 -6.03 1.74
CA THR A 94 -1.22 -6.69 2.43
C THR A 94 -2.46 -5.77 2.49
N LYS A 95 -2.26 -4.45 2.66
CA LYS A 95 -3.38 -3.49 2.67
C LYS A 95 -3.91 -3.20 1.28
N VAL A 96 -3.04 -3.13 0.27
CA VAL A 96 -3.48 -2.97 -1.13
C VAL A 96 -4.30 -4.19 -1.57
N ASN A 97 -3.88 -5.40 -1.22
CA ASN A 97 -4.60 -6.63 -1.56
C ASN A 97 -6.00 -6.69 -0.98
N ASP A 98 -6.17 -6.23 0.27
CA ASP A 98 -7.49 -6.09 0.89
C ASP A 98 -8.38 -5.16 0.07
N LEU A 99 -7.85 -4.03 -0.42
CA LEU A 99 -8.58 -3.08 -1.26
C LEU A 99 -8.88 -3.62 -2.65
N ILE A 100 -7.96 -4.37 -3.28
CA ILE A 100 -8.21 -5.07 -4.55
C ILE A 100 -9.37 -6.06 -4.37
N GLY A 101 -9.36 -6.82 -3.26
CA GLY A 101 -10.45 -7.73 -2.91
C GLY A 101 -11.78 -6.99 -2.75
N ALA A 102 -11.77 -5.86 -2.03
CA ALA A 102 -12.93 -5.00 -1.85
C ALA A 102 -13.44 -4.40 -3.18
N GLY A 103 -12.54 -4.11 -4.13
CA GLY A 103 -12.88 -3.62 -5.48
C GLY A 103 -13.79 -4.55 -6.29
N LYS A 104 -13.92 -5.83 -5.89
CA LYS A 104 -14.88 -6.78 -6.47
C LYS A 104 -16.32 -6.55 -6.02
N SER A 105 -16.53 -5.84 -4.92
CA SER A 105 -17.85 -5.67 -4.28
C SER A 105 -18.25 -4.21 -4.07
N TYR A 106 -17.28 -3.28 -4.06
CA TYR A 106 -17.51 -1.85 -3.87
C TYR A 106 -17.00 -1.07 -5.08
N ARG A 107 -17.73 -0.04 -5.49
CA ARG A 107 -17.42 0.74 -6.69
C ARG A 107 -16.41 1.84 -6.37
N THR A 108 -16.61 2.57 -5.27
CA THR A 108 -15.85 3.79 -4.94
C THR A 108 -15.12 3.66 -3.59
N LEU A 109 -14.16 4.55 -3.35
CA LEU A 109 -13.59 4.72 -2.01
C LEU A 109 -14.66 5.13 -0.97
N SER A 110 -15.65 5.94 -1.38
CA SER A 110 -16.73 6.37 -0.48
C SER A 110 -17.57 5.17 -0.03
N ASP A 111 -17.83 4.20 -0.91
CA ASP A 111 -18.65 3.03 -0.57
C ASP A 111 -18.04 2.21 0.59
N ILE A 112 -16.72 1.99 0.58
CA ILE A 112 -16.05 1.24 1.65
C ILE A 112 -16.00 2.04 2.96
N LEU A 113 -15.90 3.36 2.88
CA LEU A 113 -15.92 4.25 4.06
C LEU A 113 -17.32 4.27 4.68
N ASP A 114 -18.35 4.49 3.86
CA ASP A 114 -19.75 4.52 4.29
C ASP A 114 -20.16 3.19 4.90
N LYS A 115 -19.71 2.07 4.31
CA LYS A 115 -19.99 0.74 4.85
C LYS A 115 -19.35 0.52 6.22
N ASP A 116 -18.10 0.93 6.41
CA ASP A 116 -17.42 0.81 7.71
C ASP A 116 -17.98 1.77 8.76
N ILE A 117 -18.50 2.94 8.36
CA ILE A 117 -19.22 3.88 9.23
C ILE A 117 -20.54 3.26 9.69
N GLN A 118 -21.34 2.71 8.76
CA GLN A 118 -22.60 2.04 9.07
C GLN A 118 -22.41 0.87 10.05
N ASN A 119 -21.28 0.18 9.97
CA ASN A 119 -20.94 -0.96 10.80
C ASN A 119 -20.17 -0.60 12.09
N ASP A 120 -19.94 0.70 12.37
CA ASP A 120 -19.11 1.20 13.48
C ASP A 120 -17.74 0.51 13.60
N CYS A 121 -17.09 0.24 12.46
CA CYS A 121 -15.85 -0.54 12.39
C CYS A 121 -14.67 0.20 11.75
N VAL A 122 -14.79 1.50 11.45
CA VAL A 122 -13.78 2.35 10.80
C VAL A 122 -12.35 2.19 11.38
N LYS A 123 -12.23 2.02 12.70
CA LYS A 123 -10.92 1.89 13.39
C LYS A 123 -10.53 0.43 13.66
N LYS A 124 -11.43 -0.52 13.42
CA LYS A 124 -11.21 -1.95 13.67
C LYS A 124 -10.07 -2.45 12.79
N GLN A 125 -9.22 -3.30 13.36
CA GLN A 125 -8.17 -3.96 12.58
C GLN A 125 -8.82 -4.81 11.46
N GLY A 126 -8.32 -4.63 10.24
CA GLY A 126 -8.86 -5.32 9.06
C GLY A 126 -9.97 -4.56 8.33
N SER A 127 -10.53 -3.49 8.89
CA SER A 127 -11.51 -2.65 8.15
C SER A 127 -10.87 -2.01 6.92
N HIS A 128 -11.66 -1.85 5.87
CA HIS A 128 -11.21 -1.25 4.61
C HIS A 128 -10.79 0.20 4.82
N SER A 129 -11.49 0.96 5.67
CA SER A 129 -11.14 2.33 6.06
C SER A 129 -9.74 2.42 6.69
N ARG A 130 -9.43 1.51 7.61
CA ARG A 130 -8.12 1.48 8.26
C ARG A 130 -7.02 1.02 7.30
N ASN A 131 -7.32 0.09 6.40
CA ASN A 131 -6.38 -0.38 5.38
C ASN A 131 -6.12 0.72 4.35
N LEU A 132 -7.16 1.42 3.86
CA LEU A 132 -7.08 2.61 3.01
C LEU A 132 -6.21 3.70 3.63
N ARG A 133 -6.40 3.99 4.92
CA ARG A 133 -5.55 4.96 5.63
C ARG A 133 -4.07 4.56 5.59
N ARG A 134 -3.76 3.27 5.73
CA ARG A 134 -2.38 2.77 5.67
C ARG A 134 -1.80 2.84 4.27
N VAL A 135 -2.58 2.48 3.24
CA VAL A 135 -2.19 2.66 1.82
C VAL A 135 -1.90 4.13 1.53
N ARG A 136 -2.79 5.05 1.95
CA ARG A 136 -2.59 6.50 1.80
C ARG A 136 -1.30 7.00 2.47
N LEU A 137 -0.96 6.49 3.66
CA LEU A 137 0.31 6.82 4.30
C LEU A 137 1.51 6.28 3.54
N GLY A 138 1.41 5.08 2.96
CA GLY A 138 2.45 4.52 2.09
C GLY A 138 2.69 5.38 0.84
N LEU A 139 1.61 5.78 0.15
CA LEU A 139 1.69 6.71 -0.98
C LEU A 139 2.32 8.04 -0.58
N GLY A 140 1.89 8.59 0.56
CA GLY A 140 2.45 9.84 1.10
C GLY A 140 3.94 9.73 1.41
N LEU A 141 4.40 8.59 1.93
CA LEU A 141 5.81 8.35 2.22
C LEU A 141 6.65 8.32 0.94
N ILE A 142 6.19 7.61 -0.09
CA ILE A 142 6.89 7.55 -1.39
C ILE A 142 6.91 8.93 -2.06
N LYS A 143 5.78 9.65 -2.05
CA LYS A 143 5.71 11.02 -2.56
C LYS A 143 6.73 11.93 -1.86
N ALA A 144 6.70 11.97 -0.53
CA ALA A 144 7.60 12.81 0.24
C ALA A 144 9.07 12.39 0.06
N LEU A 145 9.34 11.09 -0.07
CA LEU A 145 10.69 10.59 -0.36
C LEU A 145 11.20 11.13 -1.70
N PHE A 146 10.38 11.06 -2.76
CA PHE A 146 10.78 11.56 -4.07
C PHE A 146 10.92 13.08 -4.11
N GLU A 147 10.05 13.82 -3.42
CA GLU A 147 10.22 15.27 -3.28
C GLU A 147 11.55 15.60 -2.60
N GLN A 148 11.91 14.93 -1.51
CA GLN A 148 13.20 15.12 -0.84
C GLN A 148 14.39 14.63 -1.70
N PHE A 149 14.20 13.55 -2.46
CA PHE A 149 15.22 13.00 -3.35
C PHE A 149 15.57 13.94 -4.52
N LEU A 150 14.60 14.71 -4.99
CA LEU A 150 14.77 15.69 -6.07
C LEU A 150 15.30 17.04 -5.56
N ASP A 151 14.88 17.46 -4.36
CA ASP A 151 15.18 18.80 -3.80
C ASP A 151 16.55 18.86 -3.09
N THR A 152 17.13 17.72 -2.73
CA THR A 152 18.37 17.68 -1.95
C THR A 152 19.49 16.94 -2.70
N GLU A 153 20.71 17.48 -2.65
CA GLU A 153 21.94 16.73 -2.94
C GLU A 153 22.32 15.79 -1.78
N GLY A 154 21.41 15.60 -0.81
CA GLY A 154 21.62 14.78 0.37
C GLY A 154 21.59 13.28 0.06
N THR A 155 21.90 12.48 1.08
CA THR A 155 21.85 11.03 0.92
C THR A 155 20.40 10.54 0.90
N LEU A 156 20.16 9.35 0.33
CA LEU A 156 18.84 8.71 0.42
C LEU A 156 18.39 8.53 1.88
N TYR A 157 19.33 8.36 2.81
CA TYR A 157 19.06 8.31 4.24
C TYR A 157 18.41 9.60 4.75
N ASP A 158 18.93 10.76 4.36
CA ASP A 158 18.42 12.06 4.79
C ASP A 158 16.99 12.27 4.27
N ALA A 159 16.81 12.04 2.96
CA ALA A 159 15.51 12.14 2.30
C ALA A 159 14.46 11.20 2.94
N ALA A 160 14.82 9.93 3.16
CA ALA A 160 13.92 8.95 3.78
C ALA A 160 13.62 9.27 5.25
N THR A 161 14.59 9.80 5.99
CA THR A 161 14.40 10.20 7.39
C THR A 161 13.42 11.37 7.50
N ILE A 162 13.55 12.38 6.64
CA ILE A 162 12.65 13.53 6.58
C ILE A 162 11.25 13.09 6.17
N ALA A 163 11.13 12.33 5.08
CA ALA A 163 9.84 11.82 4.59
C ALA A 163 9.11 10.97 5.64
N TYR A 164 9.83 10.06 6.30
CA TYR A 164 9.28 9.25 7.39
C TYR A 164 8.81 10.12 8.57
N GLY A 165 9.63 11.10 8.96
CA GLY A 165 9.33 12.03 10.05
C GLY A 165 8.04 12.81 9.83
N GLN A 166 7.80 13.25 8.59
CA GLN A 166 6.62 14.02 8.21
C GLN A 166 5.35 13.15 8.11
N VAL A 167 5.45 11.98 7.47
CA VAL A 167 4.26 11.21 7.07
C VAL A 167 3.87 10.14 8.09
N CYS A 168 4.84 9.37 8.57
CA CYS A 168 4.58 8.11 9.27
C CYS A 168 4.84 8.20 10.78
N ALA A 169 5.90 8.91 11.18
CA ALA A 169 6.33 9.01 12.58
C ALA A 169 5.22 9.47 13.56
N PRO A 170 4.30 10.40 13.21
CA PRO A 170 3.21 10.81 14.09
C PRO A 170 2.23 9.69 14.47
N PHE A 171 2.18 8.61 13.67
CA PHE A 171 1.23 7.50 13.84
C PHE A 171 1.88 6.20 14.29
N HIS A 172 3.21 6.19 14.44
CA HIS A 172 3.97 5.02 14.87
C HIS A 172 4.35 5.12 16.35
N SER A 173 4.32 3.98 17.05
CA SER A 173 4.81 3.90 18.43
C SER A 173 6.31 4.16 18.50
N TRP A 174 6.82 4.48 19.70
CA TRP A 174 8.26 4.68 19.90
C TRP A 174 9.09 3.48 19.43
N ALA A 175 8.64 2.26 19.70
CA ALA A 175 9.32 1.03 19.29
C ALA A 175 9.41 0.93 17.75
N ILE A 176 8.31 1.22 17.04
CA ILE A 176 8.31 1.22 15.57
C ILE A 176 9.24 2.32 15.03
N ARG A 177 9.22 3.52 15.61
CA ARG A 177 10.14 4.60 15.18
C ARG A 177 11.61 4.23 15.35
N LYS A 178 11.96 3.53 16.43
CA LYS A 178 13.34 3.04 16.65
C LYS A 178 13.72 1.95 15.66
N ALA A 179 12.83 0.99 15.39
CA ALA A 179 13.07 -0.05 14.39
C ALA A 179 13.28 0.56 12.99
N VAL A 180 12.44 1.53 12.60
CA VAL A 180 12.60 2.24 11.32
C VAL A 180 13.92 3.01 11.28
N GLY A 181 14.28 3.75 12.33
CA GLY A 181 15.55 4.48 12.38
C GLY A 181 16.78 3.58 12.24
N ALA A 182 16.74 2.36 12.81
CA ALA A 182 17.79 1.37 12.58
C ALA A 182 17.78 0.84 11.13
N GLY A 183 16.60 0.64 10.55
CA GLY A 183 16.43 0.19 9.17
C GLY A 183 16.93 1.19 8.12
N MET A 184 16.89 2.50 8.42
CA MET A 184 17.39 3.55 7.50
C MET A 184 18.86 3.35 7.11
N TYR A 185 19.69 2.77 7.98
CA TYR A 185 21.10 2.49 7.68
C TYR A 185 21.32 1.38 6.64
N THR A 186 20.27 0.66 6.24
CA THR A 186 20.35 -0.37 5.20
C THR A 186 19.76 0.09 3.86
N LEU A 187 19.41 1.38 3.75
CA LEU A 187 18.99 1.95 2.48
C LEU A 187 20.11 1.82 1.43
N PRO A 188 19.76 1.66 0.14
CA PRO A 188 20.75 1.79 -0.92
C PRO A 188 21.35 3.20 -0.97
N THR A 189 22.45 3.35 -1.68
CA THR A 189 22.89 4.68 -2.13
C THR A 189 21.91 5.23 -3.18
N ARG A 190 22.07 6.52 -3.51
CA ARG A 190 21.28 7.19 -4.53
C ARG A 190 21.39 6.48 -5.88
N GLU A 191 22.61 6.19 -6.29
CA GLU A 191 22.96 5.55 -7.57
C GLU A 191 22.40 4.12 -7.63
N GLN A 192 22.52 3.38 -6.52
CA GLN A 192 21.94 2.04 -6.41
C GLN A 192 20.41 2.05 -6.52
N LEU A 193 19.74 3.08 -5.99
CA LEU A 193 18.29 3.22 -6.12
C LEU A 193 17.89 3.47 -7.58
N ILE A 194 18.59 4.37 -8.28
CA ILE A 194 18.36 4.68 -9.70
C ILE A 194 18.51 3.42 -10.56
N VAL A 195 19.59 2.65 -10.35
CA VAL A 195 19.80 1.36 -11.04
C VAL A 195 18.69 0.35 -10.72
N ARG A 196 18.24 0.25 -9.47
CA ARG A 196 17.15 -0.66 -9.08
C ARG A 196 15.80 -0.27 -9.68
N LEU A 197 15.61 1.00 -10.00
CA LEU A 197 14.42 1.51 -10.68
C LEU A 197 14.56 1.44 -12.21
N ASN A 198 15.65 0.89 -12.74
CA ASN A 198 15.97 0.85 -14.16
C ASN A 198 15.90 2.24 -14.83
N GLU A 199 16.33 3.26 -14.08
CA GLU A 199 16.41 4.64 -14.56
C GLU A 199 17.87 5.01 -14.84
N THR A 200 18.05 6.04 -15.67
CA THR A 200 19.32 6.75 -15.83
C THR A 200 19.21 8.09 -15.10
N GLU A 201 20.31 8.58 -14.51
CA GLU A 201 20.36 10.01 -14.16
C GLU A 201 20.15 10.78 -15.47
N GLY A 202 19.05 11.52 -15.57
CA GLY A 202 18.78 12.31 -16.76
C GLY A 202 19.88 13.34 -16.93
N ASP A 203 20.52 13.37 -18.09
CA ASP A 203 21.37 14.48 -18.48
C ASP A 203 20.48 15.73 -18.48
N GLU A 204 20.81 16.71 -17.63
CA GLU A 204 20.30 18.07 -17.80
C GLU A 204 20.81 18.55 -19.16
N GLU A 205 19.95 18.55 -20.18
CA GLU A 205 20.18 19.30 -21.40
C GLU A 205 20.16 20.78 -21.01
N ILE A 206 21.34 21.31 -20.71
CA ILE A 206 21.60 22.73 -20.55
C ILE A 206 21.26 23.40 -21.88
N HIS A 207 20.09 24.03 -21.94
CA HIS A 207 19.72 25.00 -22.98
C HIS A 207 19.77 26.43 -22.42
#